data_AF-A0A450RU19-F1
#
_entry.id   AF-A0A450RU19-F1
#
_cell.length_a   1.000
_cell.length_b   1.000
_cell.length_c   1.000
_cell.angle_alpha   90.00
_cell.angle_beta   90.00
_cell.angle_gamma   90.00
#
_symmetry.space_group_name_H-M   'P 1'
#
loop_
_entity.id
_entity.type
_entity.pdbx_description
1 polymer ?
#
loop_
_entity_poly.entity_id
_entity_poly.type
_entity_poly.pdbx_seq_one_letter_code
_entity_poly.pdbx_strand_id
1 'polypeptide(L)'
;MNENKAQIEIEDKKRIAISDFERLLEKGSVGFYNSCEITQVFLHDKPSKTASNFYTLACFSERSVSSIEGRFLSKKLHSVNKTKSMGTIQFTVPIDEAESFFNHAQDGEFQIGDKKSRLSDNFVLLPKQFVPHLWGSAEPVINKILKPNFYGSSYIIEFFDEEESVVSDLGRVEIEKVFQFIKDCTDTSIDLSSVYDRVGGLIFQFPITVLICGCRLLESANSIQLNFQRHPELKDGTTLSIVCKTSQDDVVTGFRVLVINPKDGNIDIEIGDSDNLELFVSLSNSDILMHHTKLHFLREISINNYMSLAHAEPRKILTSDSNNPVELSIAAPSPMQIGRRREKEYRDHIRWRTQENKIITNSGDYLVLQPGERKEALTFIRRKLRSVSEMEEICLWDPYLNTQDIIDTLYFETTGVPFRCITSLKGLKKLIQLESADVPDKRTPVTFEKIKQNQTNSVRCLSNNLGVQIEFRCQHSRYGYPFHDRFLILVPHDEKALPIVYSLGASVNSLGKLHHLIQKVTNPRVILRNFNSLWNNLSPKQCRVFLLPDDLRSLK
;
A
#
# COMPACT_ATOMS: atom_id res chain seq x y z
N MET A 1 -28.79 27.81 25.75
CA MET A 1 -27.83 27.00 26.53
C MET A 1 -26.79 26.30 25.64
N ASN A 2 -27.15 25.82 24.44
CA ASN A 2 -26.19 25.27 23.47
C ASN A 2 -25.35 26.34 22.74
N GLU A 3 -25.93 27.48 22.34
CA GLU A 3 -25.18 28.59 21.71
C GLU A 3 -24.10 29.17 22.63
N ASN A 4 -24.41 29.32 23.93
CA ASN A 4 -23.47 29.82 24.92
C ASN A 4 -22.29 28.84 25.14
N LYS A 5 -22.52 27.52 25.00
CA LYS A 5 -21.43 26.52 25.05
C LYS A 5 -20.53 26.57 23.81
N ALA A 6 -21.13 26.74 22.62
CA ALA A 6 -20.38 26.86 21.37
C ALA A 6 -19.51 28.12 21.34
N GLN A 7 -20.02 29.25 21.82
CA GLN A 7 -19.23 30.49 21.94
C GLN A 7 -18.06 30.35 22.92
N ILE A 8 -18.28 29.74 24.08
CA ILE A 8 -17.20 29.47 25.05
C ILE A 8 -16.11 28.58 24.44
N GLU A 9 -16.50 27.53 23.70
CA GLU A 9 -15.54 26.64 23.04
C GLU A 9 -14.69 27.35 21.98
N ILE A 10 -15.30 28.25 21.20
CA ILE A 10 -14.59 29.06 20.20
C ILE A 10 -13.58 30.00 20.87
N GLU A 11 -13.99 30.69 21.94
CA GLU A 11 -13.11 31.59 22.69
C GLU A 11 -11.94 30.84 23.35
N ASP A 12 -12.20 29.66 23.92
CA ASP A 12 -11.16 28.81 24.50
C ASP A 12 -10.16 28.32 23.43
N LYS A 13 -10.62 27.92 22.24
CA LYS A 13 -9.76 27.54 21.11
C LYS A 13 -8.88 28.71 20.65
N LYS A 14 -9.46 29.90 20.51
CA LYS A 14 -8.69 31.13 20.18
C LYS A 14 -7.60 31.41 21.21
N ARG A 15 -7.94 31.36 22.51
CA ARG A 15 -6.96 31.57 23.59
C ARG A 15 -5.81 30.56 23.56
N ILE A 16 -6.12 29.28 23.35
CA ILE A 16 -5.09 28.23 23.27
C ILE A 16 -4.19 28.46 22.06
N ALA A 17 -4.76 28.79 20.90
CA ALA A 17 -4.00 29.02 19.67
C ALA A 17 -3.07 30.24 19.79
N ILE A 18 -3.49 31.33 20.43
CA ILE A 18 -2.62 32.48 20.72
C ILE A 18 -1.44 32.05 21.60
N SER A 19 -1.71 31.34 22.70
CA SER A 19 -0.65 30.85 23.58
C SER A 19 0.33 29.91 22.87
N ASP A 20 -0.18 29.05 21.98
CA ASP A 20 0.64 28.17 21.17
C ASP A 20 1.49 28.94 20.15
N PHE A 21 0.90 29.95 19.50
CA PHE A 21 1.58 30.82 18.54
C PHE A 21 2.75 31.57 19.19
N GLU A 22 2.50 32.24 20.33
CA GLU A 22 3.52 32.94 21.11
C GLU A 22 4.65 31.99 21.55
N ARG A 23 4.29 30.79 22.01
CA ARG A 23 5.25 29.79 22.45
C ARG A 23 6.13 29.27 21.31
N LEU A 24 5.58 29.09 20.11
CA LEU A 24 6.34 28.68 18.93
C LEU A 24 7.26 29.81 18.41
N LEU A 25 6.91 31.09 18.67
CA LEU A 25 7.75 32.24 18.35
C LEU A 25 8.86 32.52 19.36
N GLU A 26 8.74 32.02 20.59
CA GLU A 26 9.75 32.23 21.62
C GLU A 26 11.14 31.78 21.13
N LYS A 27 12.13 32.68 21.19
CA LYS A 27 13.47 32.41 20.66
C LYS A 27 14.10 31.19 21.32
N GLY A 28 14.45 30.20 20.50
CA GLY A 28 15.05 28.94 20.94
C GLY A 28 14.04 27.87 21.36
N SER A 29 12.73 28.12 21.26
CA SER A 29 11.69 27.10 21.47
C SER A 29 11.58 26.15 20.28
N VAL A 30 11.60 26.68 19.05
CA VAL A 30 11.54 25.93 17.79
C VAL A 30 12.49 26.51 16.73
N GLY A 31 12.70 27.83 16.75
CA GLY A 31 13.62 28.55 15.88
C GLY A 31 14.07 29.88 16.48
N PHE A 32 14.94 30.59 15.78
CA PHE A 32 15.34 31.97 16.09
C PHE A 32 14.74 32.94 15.06
N TYR A 33 13.42 32.91 14.93
CA TYR A 33 12.73 33.65 13.88
C TYR A 33 12.88 35.17 14.04
N ASN A 34 13.10 35.85 12.92
CA ASN A 34 13.22 37.31 12.83
C ASN A 34 12.28 37.90 11.76
N SER A 35 11.68 37.08 10.89
CA SER A 35 10.67 37.50 9.92
C SER A 35 9.70 36.35 9.58
N CYS A 36 8.64 36.70 8.85
CA CYS A 36 7.69 35.75 8.27
C CYS A 36 7.55 35.99 6.76
N GLU A 37 7.73 34.95 5.97
CA GLU A 37 7.48 34.96 4.52
C GLU A 37 6.06 34.48 4.25
N ILE A 38 5.22 35.34 3.69
CA ILE A 38 3.82 35.06 3.41
C ILE A 38 3.64 34.91 1.91
N THR A 39 3.26 33.72 1.47
CA THR A 39 2.90 33.43 0.09
C THR A 39 1.38 33.27 0.01
N GLN A 40 0.72 34.18 -0.70
CA GLN A 40 -0.72 34.17 -0.90
C GLN A 40 -1.04 33.89 -2.37
N VAL A 41 -1.86 32.87 -2.59
CA VAL A 41 -2.59 32.63 -3.82
C VAL A 41 -3.98 33.22 -3.64
N PHE A 42 -4.40 34.07 -4.57
CA PHE A 42 -5.70 34.75 -4.49
C PHE A 42 -6.47 34.65 -5.81
N LEU A 43 -7.81 34.63 -5.69
CA LEU A 43 -8.73 34.77 -6.79
C LEU A 43 -9.25 36.21 -6.85
N HIS A 44 -9.00 36.87 -7.98
CA HIS A 44 -9.53 38.18 -8.30
C HIS A 44 -10.81 38.05 -9.14
N ASP A 45 -11.91 38.58 -8.61
CA ASP A 45 -13.18 38.67 -9.30
C ASP A 45 -13.28 39.98 -10.09
N LYS A 46 -13.29 39.88 -11.41
CA LYS A 46 -13.24 41.03 -12.33
C LYS A 46 -14.47 41.96 -12.22
N PRO A 47 -15.72 41.47 -12.07
CA PRO A 47 -16.90 42.31 -11.91
C PRO A 47 -16.93 43.08 -10.59
N SER A 48 -16.69 42.41 -9.45
CA SER A 48 -16.70 43.07 -8.14
C SER A 48 -15.40 43.80 -7.81
N LYS A 49 -14.32 43.55 -8.56
CA LYS A 49 -12.96 44.03 -8.30
C LYS A 49 -12.42 43.64 -6.93
N THR A 50 -12.91 42.54 -6.36
CA THR A 50 -12.47 42.03 -5.07
C THR A 50 -11.46 40.89 -5.24
N ALA A 51 -10.64 40.67 -4.21
CA ALA A 51 -9.74 39.52 -4.12
C ALA A 51 -10.18 38.64 -2.95
N SER A 52 -10.20 37.34 -3.17
CA SER A 52 -10.50 36.31 -2.16
C SER A 52 -9.29 35.41 -1.98
N ASN A 53 -9.02 35.00 -0.75
CA ASN A 53 -7.95 34.05 -0.45
C ASN A 53 -8.24 32.71 -1.11
N PHE A 54 -7.29 32.16 -1.86
CA PHE A 54 -7.39 30.78 -2.35
C PHE A 54 -6.55 29.83 -1.50
N TYR A 55 -5.37 30.28 -1.08
CA TYR A 55 -4.52 29.58 -0.13
C TYR A 55 -3.44 30.57 0.33
N THR A 56 -3.14 30.58 1.63
CA THR A 56 -2.04 31.38 2.16
C THR A 56 -1.14 30.54 3.06
N LEU A 57 0.17 30.64 2.84
CA LEU A 57 1.20 30.05 3.68
C LEU A 57 2.08 31.16 4.26
N ALA A 58 2.08 31.29 5.57
CA ALA A 58 2.96 32.18 6.35
C ALA A 58 4.07 31.32 6.99
N CYS A 59 5.28 31.37 6.45
CA CYS A 59 6.42 30.59 6.92
C CYS A 59 7.42 31.46 7.69
N PHE A 60 7.63 31.17 8.96
CA PHE A 60 8.62 31.87 9.77
C PHE A 60 10.05 31.56 9.34
N SER A 61 10.93 32.56 9.45
CA SER A 61 12.31 32.53 8.99
C SER A 61 13.22 33.32 9.92
N GLU A 62 14.48 32.90 10.01
CA GLU A 62 15.52 33.58 10.80
C GLU A 62 16.13 34.77 10.05
N ARG A 63 15.76 35.00 8.78
CA ARG A 63 16.19 36.19 8.03
C ARG A 63 15.67 37.46 8.69
N SER A 64 16.55 38.43 8.91
CA SER A 64 16.14 39.75 9.41
C SER A 64 15.62 40.64 8.27
N VAL A 65 14.52 41.33 8.52
CA VAL A 65 13.90 42.28 7.59
C VAL A 65 13.40 43.49 8.38
N SER A 66 13.66 44.70 7.90
CA SER A 66 13.30 45.95 8.58
C SER A 66 12.00 46.58 8.08
N SER A 67 11.48 46.18 6.92
CA SER A 67 10.25 46.69 6.34
C SER A 67 9.58 45.65 5.43
N ILE A 68 8.29 45.83 5.11
CA ILE A 68 7.56 44.89 4.26
C ILE A 68 8.18 44.86 2.84
N GLU A 69 8.77 43.72 2.47
CA GLU A 69 9.28 43.46 1.13
C GLU A 69 8.27 42.61 0.36
N GLY A 70 7.70 43.10 -0.75
CA GLY A 70 6.65 42.40 -1.50
C GLY A 70 6.95 42.28 -2.99
N ARG A 71 6.67 41.11 -3.58
CA ARG A 71 6.74 40.89 -5.02
C ARG A 71 5.60 39.99 -5.52
N PHE A 72 5.09 40.28 -6.71
CA PHE A 72 4.23 39.34 -7.42
C PHE A 72 5.10 38.23 -8.02
N LEU A 73 4.74 36.97 -7.77
CA LEU A 73 5.41 35.83 -8.40
C LEU A 73 4.94 35.64 -9.86
N SER A 74 3.69 36.04 -10.15
CA SER A 74 3.14 36.03 -11.49
C SER A 74 3.39 37.36 -12.23
N LYS A 75 3.97 37.32 -13.44
CA LYS A 75 4.14 38.50 -14.30
C LYS A 75 2.83 39.15 -14.73
N LYS A 76 1.76 38.36 -14.85
CA LYS A 76 0.38 38.77 -15.18
C LYS A 76 -0.60 37.85 -14.45
N LEU A 77 -1.80 38.36 -14.15
CA LEU A 77 -2.88 37.52 -13.63
C LEU A 77 -3.28 36.47 -14.67
N HIS A 78 -3.48 35.23 -14.23
CA HIS A 78 -3.90 34.14 -15.09
C HIS A 78 -5.41 34.05 -15.14
N SER A 79 -5.99 34.01 -16.33
CA SER A 79 -7.45 33.94 -16.45
C SER A 79 -7.94 32.53 -16.16
N VAL A 80 -8.68 32.35 -15.07
CA VAL A 80 -9.32 31.07 -14.71
C VAL A 80 -10.54 30.87 -15.61
N ASN A 81 -11.40 31.90 -15.68
CA ASN A 81 -12.55 31.95 -16.57
C ASN A 81 -12.86 33.40 -17.00
N LYS A 82 -14.07 33.65 -17.50
CA LYS A 82 -14.48 35.00 -17.97
C LYS A 82 -14.54 36.01 -16.82
N THR A 83 -14.94 35.60 -15.63
CA THR A 83 -15.19 36.48 -14.47
C THR A 83 -14.05 36.50 -13.46
N LYS A 84 -13.34 35.37 -13.26
CA LYS A 84 -12.28 35.22 -12.26
C LYS A 84 -10.89 35.08 -12.90
N SER A 85 -9.90 35.65 -12.25
CA SER A 85 -8.48 35.52 -12.56
C SER A 85 -7.69 35.22 -11.29
N MET A 86 -6.53 34.60 -11.42
CA MET A 86 -5.69 34.19 -10.29
C MET A 86 -4.36 34.93 -10.32
N GLY A 87 -3.82 35.21 -9.14
CA GLY A 87 -2.47 35.70 -8.96
C GLY A 87 -1.82 35.10 -7.72
N THR A 88 -0.49 35.19 -7.69
CA THR A 88 0.29 34.81 -6.51
C THR A 88 1.20 35.95 -6.12
N ILE A 89 1.21 36.26 -4.83
CA ILE A 89 2.03 37.31 -4.24
C ILE A 89 2.80 36.75 -3.05
N GLN A 90 4.03 37.23 -2.89
CA GLN A 90 4.90 36.87 -1.78
C GLN A 90 5.36 38.14 -1.08
N PHE A 91 5.27 38.13 0.24
CA PHE A 91 5.76 39.20 1.11
C PHE A 91 6.71 38.63 2.16
N THR A 92 7.64 39.44 2.64
CA THR A 92 8.38 39.16 3.87
C THR A 92 8.13 40.31 4.84
N VAL A 93 7.71 39.97 6.05
CA VAL A 93 7.31 40.93 7.08
C VAL A 93 8.05 40.69 8.39
N PRO A 94 8.24 41.72 9.24
CA PRO A 94 8.69 41.55 10.63
C PRO A 94 7.73 40.67 11.45
N ILE A 95 8.19 40.15 12.58
CA ILE A 95 7.39 39.27 13.47
C ILE A 95 6.14 39.98 14.00
N ASP A 96 6.26 41.24 14.43
CA ASP A 96 5.14 42.03 14.97
C ASP A 96 3.97 42.19 13.97
N GLU A 97 4.30 42.30 12.68
CA GLU A 97 3.31 42.35 11.59
C GLU A 97 2.66 40.97 11.38
N ALA A 98 3.44 39.88 11.47
CA ALA A 98 2.92 38.52 11.36
C ALA A 98 1.99 38.16 12.54
N GLU A 99 2.32 38.58 13.76
CA GLU A 99 1.45 38.49 14.93
C GLU A 99 0.14 39.25 14.72
N SER A 100 0.24 40.47 14.20
CA SER A 100 -0.93 41.27 13.84
C SER A 100 -1.80 40.52 12.82
N PHE A 101 -1.21 39.92 11.78
CA PHE A 101 -1.98 39.14 10.81
C PHE A 101 -2.65 37.91 11.42
N PHE A 102 -1.96 37.19 12.31
CA PHE A 102 -2.54 36.05 13.01
C PHE A 102 -3.77 36.45 13.83
N ASN A 103 -3.71 37.59 14.53
CA ASN A 103 -4.83 38.11 15.32
C ASN A 103 -6.00 38.55 14.43
N HIS A 104 -5.76 39.33 13.37
CA HIS A 104 -6.83 39.76 12.46
C HIS A 104 -7.48 38.59 11.70
N ALA A 105 -6.72 37.53 11.38
CA ALA A 105 -7.25 36.34 10.73
C ALA A 105 -8.29 35.62 11.61
N GLN A 106 -8.17 35.69 12.94
CA GLN A 106 -9.18 35.15 13.87
C GLN A 106 -10.51 35.90 13.81
N ASP A 107 -10.49 37.14 13.31
CA ASP A 107 -11.66 38.00 13.15
C ASP A 107 -12.14 38.03 11.69
N GLY A 108 -11.60 37.16 10.83
CA GLY A 108 -11.99 37.01 9.42
C GLY A 108 -11.38 38.07 8.48
N GLU A 109 -10.40 38.83 8.94
CA GLU A 109 -9.74 39.85 8.12
C GLU A 109 -8.32 39.46 7.71
N PHE A 110 -8.00 39.61 6.42
CA PHE A 110 -6.64 39.46 5.92
C PHE A 110 -6.22 40.69 5.11
N GLN A 111 -5.29 41.46 5.68
CA GLN A 111 -4.75 42.66 5.07
C GLN A 111 -3.24 42.68 5.21
N ILE A 112 -2.52 42.89 4.11
CA ILE A 112 -1.06 43.11 4.11
C ILE A 112 -0.78 44.47 3.48
N GLY A 113 -0.35 45.44 4.29
CA GLY A 113 -0.25 46.84 3.86
C GLY A 113 -1.59 47.37 3.36
N ASP A 114 -1.62 47.93 2.14
CA ASP A 114 -2.87 48.45 1.51
C ASP A 114 -3.70 47.36 0.79
N LYS A 115 -3.26 46.10 0.79
CA LYS A 115 -3.89 45.01 0.03
C LYS A 115 -4.81 44.20 0.94
N LYS A 116 -6.13 44.35 0.76
CA LYS A 116 -7.16 43.59 1.47
C LYS A 116 -7.62 42.40 0.63
N SER A 117 -7.68 41.22 1.26
CA SER A 117 -8.26 40.00 0.70
C SER A 117 -9.37 39.52 1.63
N ARG A 118 -10.47 39.01 1.05
CA ARG A 118 -11.53 38.38 1.84
C ARG A 118 -11.11 36.97 2.23
N LEU A 119 -11.23 36.67 3.51
CA LEU A 119 -11.17 35.31 4.04
C LEU A 119 -12.58 34.68 3.99
N SER A 120 -12.65 33.37 4.20
CA SER A 120 -13.94 32.69 4.41
C SER A 120 -14.57 33.17 5.72
N ASP A 121 -15.88 33.37 5.73
CA ASP A 121 -16.62 33.77 6.93
C ASP A 121 -16.67 32.63 7.97
N ASN A 122 -16.29 31.40 7.60
CA ASN A 122 -16.40 30.18 8.40
C ASN A 122 -15.05 29.48 8.61
N PHE A 123 -14.01 30.25 8.97
CA PHE A 123 -12.75 29.63 9.36
C PHE A 123 -12.84 28.95 10.73
N VAL A 124 -12.38 27.71 10.76
CA VAL A 124 -12.13 26.96 12.00
C VAL A 124 -10.65 26.96 12.29
N LEU A 125 -10.29 27.55 13.43
CA LEU A 125 -8.92 27.51 13.93
C LEU A 125 -8.61 26.13 14.52
N LEU A 126 -7.66 25.44 13.90
CA LEU A 126 -7.19 24.12 14.34
C LEU A 126 -6.13 24.26 15.45
N PRO A 127 -6.04 23.28 16.36
CA PRO A 127 -4.97 23.26 17.36
C PRO A 127 -3.59 23.15 16.69
N LYS A 128 -2.52 23.54 17.39
CA LYS A 128 -1.15 23.36 16.87
C LYS A 128 -0.93 21.90 16.44
N GLN A 129 -0.29 21.72 15.29
CA GLN A 129 -0.03 20.40 14.73
C GLN A 129 1.47 20.22 14.52
N PHE A 130 1.99 19.06 14.92
CA PHE A 130 3.36 18.68 14.57
C PHE A 130 3.36 17.95 13.24
N VAL A 131 4.14 18.43 12.29
CA VAL A 131 4.28 17.84 10.96
C VAL A 131 5.67 17.21 10.84
N PRO A 132 5.76 15.86 10.86
CA PRO A 132 7.04 15.20 10.73
C PRO A 132 7.60 15.38 9.32
N HIS A 133 8.93 15.41 9.21
CA HIS A 133 9.59 15.40 7.90
C HIS A 133 9.30 14.10 7.13
N LEU A 134 9.38 12.96 7.83
CA LEU A 134 9.18 11.62 7.26
C LEU A 134 8.44 10.72 8.25
N TRP A 135 7.57 9.87 7.71
CA TRP A 135 6.84 8.85 8.44
C TRP A 135 6.99 7.47 7.79
N GLY A 136 7.93 6.68 8.30
CA GLY A 136 8.29 5.39 7.72
C GLY A 136 9.02 5.60 6.39
N SER A 137 8.42 5.12 5.31
CA SER A 137 8.92 5.27 3.94
C SER A 137 8.17 6.33 3.14
N ALA A 138 7.27 7.10 3.76
CA ALA A 138 6.44 8.09 3.09
C ALA A 138 6.53 9.45 3.79
N GLU A 139 6.42 10.51 3.00
CA GLU A 139 6.26 11.87 3.49
C GLU A 139 4.78 12.13 3.82
N PRO A 140 4.46 12.80 4.95
CA PRO A 140 3.10 13.27 5.22
C PRO A 140 2.56 14.15 4.08
N VAL A 141 1.31 13.90 3.68
CA VAL A 141 0.72 14.57 2.50
C VAL A 141 0.72 16.10 2.65
N ILE A 142 0.53 16.61 3.87
CA ILE A 142 0.52 18.05 4.15
C ILE A 142 1.85 18.75 3.84
N ASN A 143 3.00 18.07 3.88
CA ASN A 143 4.29 18.68 3.51
C ASN A 143 4.32 19.16 2.05
N LYS A 144 3.45 18.63 1.18
CA LYS A 144 3.33 19.07 -0.21
C LYS A 144 2.78 20.49 -0.36
N ILE A 145 2.21 21.09 0.68
CA ILE A 145 1.71 22.48 0.64
C ILE A 145 2.45 23.41 1.60
N LEU A 146 3.43 22.87 2.33
CA LEU A 146 4.32 23.62 3.21
C LEU A 146 5.61 23.97 2.48
N LYS A 147 6.35 24.93 3.05
CA LYS A 147 7.70 25.23 2.58
C LYS A 147 8.64 24.12 3.10
N PRO A 148 9.51 23.55 2.26
CA PRO A 148 10.39 22.47 2.70
C PRO A 148 11.33 22.95 3.81
N ASN A 149 11.36 22.22 4.92
CA ASN A 149 12.33 22.44 5.99
C ASN A 149 13.49 21.44 5.84
N PHE A 150 14.66 21.93 5.43
CA PHE A 150 15.88 21.10 5.30
C PHE A 150 16.45 20.64 6.65
N TYR A 151 16.06 21.28 7.75
CA TYR A 151 16.51 20.94 9.10
C TYR A 151 15.66 19.83 9.74
N GLY A 152 14.46 19.56 9.22
CA GLY A 152 13.62 18.45 9.67
C GLY A 152 12.13 18.79 9.70
N SER A 153 11.53 18.62 10.87
CA SER A 153 10.07 18.70 11.05
C SER A 153 9.59 20.15 11.22
N SER A 154 8.28 20.41 11.21
CA SER A 154 7.72 21.75 11.40
C SER A 154 6.49 21.69 12.32
N TYR A 155 6.17 22.79 12.98
CA TYR A 155 4.83 23.01 13.51
C TYR A 155 3.98 23.81 12.54
N ILE A 156 2.66 23.60 12.60
CA ILE A 156 1.70 24.47 11.94
C ILE A 156 0.55 24.86 12.87
N ILE A 157 0.01 26.05 12.64
CA ILE A 157 -1.30 26.49 13.13
C ILE A 157 -2.11 26.87 11.90
N GLU A 158 -3.33 26.34 11.80
CA GLU A 158 -4.13 26.38 10.57
C GLU A 158 -5.52 26.99 10.83
N PHE A 159 -5.91 27.91 9.95
CA PHE A 159 -7.30 28.33 9.77
C PHE A 159 -7.87 27.55 8.59
N PHE A 160 -8.79 26.64 8.88
CA PHE A 160 -9.38 25.71 7.93
C PHE A 160 -10.72 26.23 7.40
N ASP A 161 -10.97 26.15 6.09
CA ASP A 161 -12.26 26.54 5.48
C ASP A 161 -13.19 25.33 5.38
N GLU A 162 -14.14 25.18 6.30
CA GLU A 162 -15.06 24.03 6.30
C GLU A 162 -16.11 24.09 5.17
N GLU A 163 -16.41 25.27 4.65
CA GLU A 163 -17.48 25.47 3.64
C GLU A 163 -16.95 25.53 2.20
N GLU A 164 -15.63 25.45 2.02
CA GLU A 164 -14.96 25.52 0.70
C GLU A 164 -15.47 26.72 -0.15
N SER A 165 -15.75 27.83 0.53
CA SER A 165 -16.52 28.98 -0.01
C SER A 165 -15.89 29.59 -1.27
N VAL A 166 -14.58 29.47 -1.41
CA VAL A 166 -13.80 30.05 -2.51
C VAL A 166 -13.92 29.23 -3.80
N VAL A 167 -14.21 27.94 -3.69
CA VAL A 167 -14.32 27.00 -4.82
C VAL A 167 -15.77 26.64 -5.17
N SER A 168 -16.75 27.02 -4.34
CA SER A 168 -18.18 26.73 -4.58
C SER A 168 -18.68 27.12 -5.98
N ASP A 169 -18.13 28.21 -6.54
CA ASP A 169 -18.50 28.74 -7.85
C ASP A 169 -17.59 28.28 -9.00
N LEU A 170 -16.64 27.38 -8.74
CA LEU A 170 -15.67 26.90 -9.75
C LEU A 170 -15.99 25.48 -10.19
N GLY A 171 -15.98 25.24 -11.50
CA GLY A 171 -16.07 23.91 -12.06
C GLY A 171 -14.75 23.15 -11.95
N ARG A 172 -14.81 21.81 -12.05
CA ARG A 172 -13.62 20.93 -11.99
C ARG A 172 -12.48 21.34 -12.94
N VAL A 173 -12.80 21.72 -14.18
CA VAL A 173 -11.81 22.17 -15.18
C VAL A 173 -11.12 23.47 -14.76
N GLU A 174 -11.84 24.36 -14.06
CA GLU A 174 -11.30 25.63 -13.58
C GLU A 174 -10.37 25.41 -12.38
N ILE A 175 -10.75 24.50 -11.48
CA ILE A 175 -9.93 24.05 -10.35
C ILE A 175 -8.62 23.41 -10.84
N GLU A 176 -8.68 22.53 -11.84
CA GLU A 176 -7.48 21.90 -12.42
C GLU A 176 -6.54 22.94 -13.05
N LYS A 177 -7.08 23.96 -13.72
CA LYS A 177 -6.27 25.09 -14.24
C LYS A 177 -5.59 25.88 -13.11
N VAL A 178 -6.30 26.10 -12.01
CA VAL A 178 -5.77 26.77 -10.82
C VAL A 178 -4.60 25.98 -10.24
N PHE A 179 -4.75 24.67 -10.05
CA PHE A 179 -3.66 23.84 -9.51
C PHE A 179 -2.44 23.78 -10.43
N GLN A 180 -2.65 23.66 -11.73
CA GLN A 180 -1.54 23.70 -12.69
C GLN A 180 -0.84 25.06 -12.65
N PHE A 181 -1.59 26.16 -12.58
CA PHE A 181 -1.01 27.50 -12.46
C PHE A 181 -0.17 27.68 -11.19
N ILE A 182 -0.64 27.21 -10.04
CA ILE A 182 0.10 27.28 -8.78
C ILE A 182 1.43 26.53 -8.93
N LYS A 183 1.37 25.30 -9.44
CA LYS A 183 2.55 24.47 -9.69
C LYS A 183 3.56 25.10 -10.65
N ASP A 184 3.10 25.85 -11.65
CA ASP A 184 3.94 26.50 -12.66
C ASP A 184 4.49 27.87 -12.23
N CYS A 185 3.72 28.63 -11.43
CA CYS A 185 4.06 30.03 -11.08
C CYS A 185 4.83 30.16 -9.79
N THR A 186 4.78 29.15 -8.93
CA THR A 186 5.50 29.22 -7.69
C THR A 186 6.77 28.41 -7.78
N ASP A 187 7.91 29.07 -7.62
CA ASP A 187 9.15 28.42 -7.16
C ASP A 187 8.95 27.75 -5.77
N THR A 188 7.76 27.89 -5.16
CA THR A 188 7.33 27.16 -3.97
C THR A 188 6.80 25.79 -4.35
N SER A 189 7.17 24.76 -3.58
CA SER A 189 6.77 23.36 -3.76
C SER A 189 5.29 23.07 -3.43
N ILE A 190 4.38 24.03 -3.57
CA ILE A 190 2.97 23.92 -3.16
C ILE A 190 2.16 23.13 -4.19
N ASP A 191 1.64 21.97 -3.79
CA ASP A 191 0.78 21.10 -4.60
C ASP A 191 -0.56 20.82 -3.91
N LEU A 192 -1.51 21.72 -4.14
CA LEU A 192 -2.90 21.60 -3.63
C LEU A 192 -3.72 20.49 -4.32
N SER A 193 -3.23 19.89 -5.42
CA SER A 193 -3.99 18.85 -6.11
C SER A 193 -4.17 17.57 -5.28
N SER A 194 -3.26 17.34 -4.34
CA SER A 194 -3.27 16.18 -3.45
C SER A 194 -3.88 16.42 -2.07
N VAL A 195 -4.19 17.67 -1.75
CA VAL A 195 -4.81 18.14 -0.49
C VAL A 195 -5.86 19.20 -0.80
N TYR A 196 -6.82 18.80 -1.64
CA TYR A 196 -7.91 19.66 -2.13
C TYR A 196 -8.71 20.27 -0.97
N ASP A 197 -8.86 19.51 0.10
CA ASP A 197 -9.54 19.90 1.34
C ASP A 197 -8.87 21.08 2.05
N ARG A 198 -7.66 21.50 1.66
CA ARG A 198 -6.93 22.64 2.24
C ARG A 198 -7.10 23.94 1.45
N VAL A 199 -7.92 23.94 0.39
CA VAL A 199 -8.23 25.14 -0.38
C VAL A 199 -9.07 26.11 0.48
N GLY A 200 -8.82 27.40 0.33
CA GLY A 200 -9.39 28.47 1.16
C GLY A 200 -8.63 28.70 2.47
N GLY A 201 -7.83 27.72 2.91
CA GLY A 201 -7.12 27.76 4.19
C GLY A 201 -5.97 28.77 4.27
N LEU A 202 -5.57 29.05 5.52
CA LEU A 202 -4.42 29.86 5.90
C LEU A 202 -3.56 29.09 6.91
N ILE A 203 -2.30 28.84 6.58
CA ILE A 203 -1.36 28.08 7.42
C ILE A 203 -0.22 28.98 7.89
N PHE A 204 0.02 28.99 9.20
CA PHE A 204 1.23 29.51 9.82
C PHE A 204 2.19 28.36 10.11
N GLN A 205 3.31 28.31 9.40
CA GLN A 205 4.34 27.29 9.52
C GLN A 205 5.52 27.81 10.33
N PHE A 206 5.92 27.02 11.32
CA PHE A 206 7.09 27.21 12.19
C PHE A 206 8.09 26.07 11.95
N PRO A 207 9.04 26.24 11.01
CA PRO A 207 10.06 25.23 10.73
C PRO A 207 10.97 25.00 11.95
N ILE A 208 11.13 23.76 12.40
CA ILE A 208 12.06 23.46 13.51
C ILE A 208 13.49 23.60 12.98
N THR A 209 14.22 24.62 13.44
CA THR A 209 15.60 24.93 13.04
C THR A 209 16.60 24.80 14.19
N VAL A 210 16.12 24.72 15.44
CA VAL A 210 16.98 24.65 16.63
C VAL A 210 17.80 23.37 16.75
N LEU A 211 17.36 22.27 16.12
CA LEU A 211 17.97 20.95 16.25
C LEU A 211 17.76 20.11 14.97
N ILE A 212 18.85 19.57 14.44
CA ILE A 212 18.82 18.49 13.45
C ILE A 212 19.03 17.16 14.20
N CYS A 213 18.13 16.20 13.95
CA CYS A 213 18.21 14.86 14.51
C CYS A 213 18.23 13.83 13.37
N GLY A 214 19.26 12.98 13.35
CA GLY A 214 19.30 11.79 12.51
C GLY A 214 19.40 10.53 13.35
N CYS A 215 19.02 9.40 12.75
CA CYS A 215 19.05 8.10 13.38
C CYS A 215 19.59 7.07 12.38
N ARG A 216 20.56 6.26 12.84
CA ARG A 216 21.08 5.13 12.07
C ARG A 216 21.12 3.86 12.91
N LEU A 217 20.91 2.72 12.25
CA LEU A 217 21.02 1.42 12.88
C LEU A 217 22.50 1.02 13.03
N LEU A 218 22.88 0.48 14.19
CA LEU A 218 24.21 -0.10 14.41
C LEU A 218 24.26 -1.58 14.03
N GLU A 219 25.46 -2.14 13.87
CA GLU A 219 25.68 -3.49 13.31
C GLU A 219 24.94 -4.61 14.05
N SER A 220 24.70 -4.46 15.36
CA SER A 220 23.99 -5.45 16.19
C SER A 220 22.49 -5.53 15.89
N ALA A 221 21.91 -4.57 15.16
CA ALA A 221 20.47 -4.39 14.93
C ALA A 221 19.61 -4.24 16.20
N ASN A 222 20.24 -4.18 17.38
CA ASN A 222 19.61 -4.00 18.69
C ASN A 222 19.91 -2.63 19.29
N SER A 223 20.77 -1.85 18.62
CA SER A 223 21.17 -0.53 19.03
C SER A 223 21.05 0.44 17.87
N ILE A 224 20.70 1.67 18.18
CA ILE A 224 20.67 2.79 17.24
C ILE A 224 21.66 3.84 17.68
N GLN A 225 22.15 4.61 16.73
CA GLN A 225 22.91 5.82 16.99
C GLN A 225 22.08 7.02 16.55
N LEU A 226 21.85 7.94 17.48
CA LEU A 226 21.27 9.25 17.21
C LEU A 226 22.38 10.27 17.01
N ASN A 227 22.23 11.11 16.00
CA ASN A 227 23.15 12.20 15.71
C ASN A 227 22.44 13.54 15.84
N PHE A 228 23.02 14.45 16.61
CA PHE A 228 22.47 15.77 16.89
C PHE A 228 23.40 16.87 16.38
N GLN A 229 22.80 17.88 15.75
CA GLN A 229 23.45 19.16 15.46
C GLN A 229 22.55 20.27 15.99
N ARG A 230 23.11 21.13 16.85
CA ARG A 230 22.35 22.20 17.50
C ARG A 230 22.50 23.54 16.77
N HIS A 231 21.50 24.39 16.91
CA HIS A 231 21.63 25.77 16.45
C HIS A 231 22.68 26.54 17.29
N PRO A 232 23.57 27.36 16.68
CA PRO A 232 24.64 28.06 17.39
C PRO A 232 24.17 29.00 18.51
N GLU A 233 22.97 29.57 18.38
CA GLU A 233 22.38 30.48 19.38
C GLU A 233 21.65 29.75 20.52
N LEU A 234 21.57 28.42 20.49
CA LEU A 234 20.88 27.65 21.53
C LEU A 234 21.68 27.68 22.84
N LYS A 235 21.04 28.13 23.92
CA LYS A 235 21.66 28.28 25.24
C LYS A 235 22.25 26.96 25.75
N ASP A 236 23.45 27.05 26.33
CA ASP A 236 24.10 25.94 27.02
C ASP A 236 23.29 25.58 28.28
N GLY A 237 22.57 24.46 28.24
CA GLY A 237 21.69 24.01 29.33
C GLY A 237 20.35 23.44 28.88
N THR A 238 19.96 23.68 27.63
CA THR A 238 18.79 23.03 27.02
C THR A 238 18.97 21.51 27.07
N THR A 239 17.95 20.80 27.56
CA THR A 239 17.97 19.33 27.64
C THR A 239 16.85 18.76 26.78
N LEU A 240 17.07 17.58 26.19
CA LEU A 240 16.11 16.87 25.36
C LEU A 240 15.65 15.59 26.05
N SER A 241 14.36 15.31 25.97
CA SER A 241 13.78 14.03 26.33
C SER A 241 13.58 13.21 25.05
N ILE A 242 14.19 12.04 25.02
CA ILE A 242 14.16 11.09 23.91
C ILE A 242 13.38 9.87 24.33
N VAL A 243 12.36 9.51 23.54
CA VAL A 243 11.62 8.26 23.69
C VAL A 243 11.83 7.43 22.44
N CYS A 244 12.38 6.23 22.61
CA CYS A 244 12.52 5.24 21.56
C CYS A 244 11.58 4.08 21.85
N LYS A 245 10.76 3.71 20.88
CA LYS A 245 9.82 2.60 20.96
C LYS A 245 9.96 1.73 19.73
N THR A 246 10.07 0.42 19.88
CA THR A 246 10.02 -0.53 18.77
C THR A 246 8.82 -1.44 18.94
N SER A 247 8.29 -1.93 17.82
CA SER A 247 7.07 -2.72 17.83
C SER A 247 7.05 -3.78 16.76
N GLN A 248 6.50 -4.93 17.13
CA GLN A 248 6.29 -6.05 16.22
C GLN A 248 5.01 -6.77 16.64
N ASP A 249 4.16 -7.10 15.66
CA ASP A 249 2.88 -7.78 15.90
C ASP A 249 1.97 -7.07 16.92
N ASP A 250 1.89 -5.74 16.82
CA ASP A 250 1.15 -4.88 17.75
C ASP A 250 1.63 -4.98 19.23
N VAL A 251 2.79 -5.61 19.47
CA VAL A 251 3.48 -5.67 20.76
C VAL A 251 4.66 -4.70 20.76
N VAL A 252 4.88 -4.01 21.88
CA VAL A 252 6.07 -3.19 22.10
C VAL A 252 7.24 -4.11 22.45
N THR A 253 8.25 -4.18 21.58
CA THR A 253 9.41 -5.06 21.73
C THR A 253 10.63 -4.36 22.34
N GLY A 254 10.65 -3.03 22.32
CA GLY A 254 11.68 -2.21 22.93
C GLY A 254 11.13 -0.85 23.34
N PHE A 255 11.57 -0.37 24.50
CA PHE A 255 11.19 0.94 25.02
C PHE A 255 12.33 1.54 25.84
N ARG A 256 12.68 2.79 25.54
CA ARG A 256 13.71 3.56 26.24
C ARG A 256 13.29 5.01 26.34
N VAL A 257 13.57 5.61 27.50
CA VAL A 257 13.43 7.04 27.75
C VAL A 257 14.77 7.54 28.27
N LEU A 258 15.28 8.63 27.67
CA LEU A 258 16.55 9.22 28.02
C LEU A 258 16.41 10.73 28.08
N VAL A 259 17.08 11.36 29.03
CA VAL A 259 17.24 12.82 29.06
C VAL A 259 18.69 13.14 28.80
N ILE A 260 18.94 13.95 27.78
CA ILE A 260 20.29 14.29 27.35
C ILE A 260 20.45 15.81 27.25
N ASN A 261 21.67 16.29 27.34
CA ASN A 261 22.02 17.61 26.84
C ASN A 261 22.54 17.44 25.42
N PRO A 262 21.93 18.06 24.39
CA PRO A 262 22.37 17.96 23.01
C PRO A 262 23.69 18.71 22.85
N LYS A 263 24.80 18.03 23.14
CA LYS A 263 26.11 18.41 22.61
C LYS A 263 26.21 17.93 21.17
N ASP A 264 26.92 18.66 20.33
CA ASP A 264 27.20 18.20 18.97
C ASP A 264 27.88 16.83 19.03
N GLY A 265 27.25 15.81 18.42
CA GLY A 265 27.75 14.45 18.48
C GLY A 265 26.71 13.35 18.37
N ASN A 266 27.20 12.14 18.66
CA ASN A 266 26.48 10.89 18.48
C ASN A 266 26.20 10.23 19.83
N ILE A 267 25.01 9.65 19.98
CA ILE A 267 24.59 8.92 21.17
C ILE A 267 24.07 7.55 20.75
N ASP A 268 24.66 6.52 21.34
CA ASP A 268 24.25 5.14 21.10
C ASP A 268 23.18 4.74 22.13
N ILE A 269 22.10 4.14 21.65
CA ILE A 269 20.96 3.71 22.46
C ILE A 269 20.71 2.24 22.17
N GLU A 270 20.78 1.42 23.22
CA GLU A 270 20.39 0.01 23.16
C GLU A 270 18.88 -0.13 23.38
N ILE A 271 18.17 -0.52 22.32
CA ILE A 271 16.71 -0.65 22.25
C ILE A 271 16.23 -2.11 22.27
N GLY A 272 17.14 -3.07 22.02
CA GLY A 272 16.88 -4.51 22.05
C GLY A 272 16.26 -5.07 20.75
N ASP A 273 15.53 -4.24 20.01
CA ASP A 273 14.94 -4.54 18.70
C ASP A 273 14.90 -3.28 17.85
N SER A 274 14.98 -3.40 16.52
CA SER A 274 14.92 -2.30 15.54
C SER A 274 13.70 -2.35 14.62
N ASP A 275 12.77 -3.28 14.83
CA ASP A 275 11.54 -3.36 14.04
C ASP A 275 10.55 -2.23 14.38
N ASN A 276 10.07 -1.56 13.32
CA ASN A 276 9.13 -0.43 13.38
C ASN A 276 9.51 0.60 14.46
N LEU A 277 10.74 1.08 14.42
CA LEU A 277 11.25 2.06 15.38
C LEU A 277 10.46 3.36 15.27
N GLU A 278 9.98 3.84 16.40
CA GLU A 278 9.34 5.12 16.58
C GLU A 278 10.22 5.95 17.54
N LEU A 279 10.64 7.11 17.07
CA LEU A 279 11.55 8.01 17.79
C LEU A 279 10.83 9.32 18.07
N PHE A 280 10.79 9.72 19.33
CA PHE A 280 10.32 11.04 19.76
C PHE A 280 11.47 11.78 20.43
N VAL A 281 11.68 13.04 20.06
CA VAL A 281 12.63 13.95 20.68
C VAL A 281 11.86 15.22 21.03
N SER A 282 11.91 15.64 22.29
CA SER A 282 11.21 16.83 22.80
C SER A 282 12.13 17.66 23.69
N LEU A 283 11.81 18.94 23.88
CA LEU A 283 12.46 19.75 24.91
C LEU A 283 12.04 19.27 26.29
N SER A 284 13.01 19.08 27.19
CA SER A 284 12.72 18.70 28.56
C SER A 284 11.93 19.80 29.26
N ASN A 285 10.93 19.42 30.05
CA ASN A 285 10.01 20.32 30.76
C ASN A 285 9.16 21.22 29.84
N SER A 286 8.90 20.77 28.62
CA SER A 286 8.17 21.52 27.62
C SER A 286 7.33 20.58 26.75
N ASP A 287 6.15 21.03 26.32
CA ASP A 287 5.25 20.27 25.46
C ASP A 287 5.60 20.44 23.96
N ILE A 288 6.88 20.71 23.66
CA ILE A 288 7.40 20.91 22.31
C ILE A 288 8.21 19.69 21.90
N LEU A 289 7.65 18.94 20.94
CA LEU A 289 8.30 17.94 20.13
C LEU A 289 9.22 18.59 19.09
N MET A 290 10.45 18.14 19.01
CA MET A 290 11.48 18.58 18.06
C MET A 290 11.60 17.64 16.87
N HIS A 291 11.42 16.35 17.12
CA HIS A 291 11.53 15.33 16.10
C HIS A 291 10.59 14.18 16.44
N HIS A 292 9.82 13.73 15.46
CA HIS A 292 9.06 12.50 15.57
C HIS A 292 9.08 11.80 14.23
N THR A 293 9.47 10.54 14.25
CA THR A 293 9.52 9.75 13.03
C THR A 293 9.31 8.29 13.35
N LYS A 294 8.78 7.59 12.35
CA LYS A 294 8.76 6.14 12.28
C LYS A 294 9.82 5.71 11.27
N LEU A 295 10.66 4.75 11.62
CA LEU A 295 11.76 4.29 10.78
C LEU A 295 11.62 2.80 10.50
N HIS A 296 11.89 2.44 9.25
CA HIS A 296 12.00 1.06 8.80
C HIS A 296 13.38 0.86 8.20
N PHE A 297 14.10 -0.15 8.67
CA PHE A 297 15.43 -0.47 8.18
C PHE A 297 15.36 -1.61 7.17
N LEU A 298 15.89 -1.38 5.96
CA LEU A 298 16.06 -2.43 4.98
C LEU A 298 17.10 -3.44 5.49
N ARG A 299 16.72 -4.71 5.59
CA ARG A 299 17.61 -5.79 6.06
C ARG A 299 18.10 -6.70 4.95
N GLU A 300 17.21 -7.02 4.02
CA GLU A 300 17.45 -8.01 2.98
C GLU A 300 16.68 -7.66 1.70
N ILE A 301 17.29 -8.00 0.56
CA ILE A 301 16.60 -8.08 -0.73
C ILE A 301 16.74 -9.52 -1.23
N SER A 302 15.60 -10.19 -1.43
CA SER A 302 15.52 -11.53 -2.01
C SER A 302 14.94 -11.44 -3.42
N ILE A 303 15.63 -12.02 -4.40
CA ILE A 303 15.25 -12.03 -5.82
C ILE A 303 15.10 -13.49 -6.26
N ASN A 304 13.90 -13.87 -6.69
CA ASN A 304 13.65 -15.18 -7.26
C ASN A 304 13.81 -15.13 -8.77
N ASN A 305 14.91 -15.68 -9.29
CA ASN A 305 15.13 -15.81 -10.72
C ASN A 305 14.74 -17.21 -11.20
N TYR A 306 14.28 -17.30 -12.44
CA TYR A 306 13.99 -18.57 -13.10
C TYR A 306 14.96 -18.74 -14.25
N MET A 307 15.81 -19.76 -14.19
CA MET A 307 16.81 -20.04 -15.21
C MET A 307 16.33 -21.18 -16.11
N SER A 308 16.32 -20.95 -17.42
CA SER A 308 16.08 -21.98 -18.43
C SER A 308 17.36 -22.20 -19.24
N LEU A 309 17.64 -23.45 -19.64
CA LEU A 309 18.71 -23.75 -20.58
C LEU A 309 18.38 -23.16 -21.96
N ALA A 310 19.36 -22.50 -22.58
CA ALA A 310 19.24 -22.05 -23.96
C ALA A 310 19.02 -23.26 -24.88
N HIS A 311 18.00 -23.19 -25.74
CA HIS A 311 17.62 -24.26 -26.69
C HIS A 311 17.13 -25.59 -26.07
N ALA A 312 16.67 -25.60 -24.81
CA ALA A 312 15.97 -26.76 -24.26
C ALA A 312 14.65 -27.02 -25.01
N GLU A 313 14.26 -28.29 -25.13
CA GLU A 313 12.95 -28.65 -25.68
C GLU A 313 11.84 -28.01 -24.83
N PRO A 314 10.90 -27.26 -25.42
CA PRO A 314 9.80 -26.69 -24.66
C PRO A 314 8.73 -27.74 -24.34
N ARG A 315 7.99 -27.53 -23.25
CA ARG A 315 6.73 -28.24 -23.04
C ARG A 315 5.72 -27.72 -24.06
N LYS A 316 5.14 -28.63 -24.84
CA LYS A 316 4.09 -28.32 -25.82
C LYS A 316 2.74 -28.73 -25.26
N ILE A 317 1.76 -27.83 -25.31
CA ILE A 317 0.39 -28.09 -24.83
C ILE A 317 -0.65 -27.60 -25.84
N LEU A 318 -1.73 -28.36 -26.02
CA LEU A 318 -2.92 -28.00 -26.79
C LEU A 318 -4.01 -27.54 -25.81
N THR A 319 -4.27 -26.24 -25.77
CA THR A 319 -5.27 -25.63 -24.88
C THR A 319 -6.64 -25.55 -25.55
N SER A 320 -7.73 -25.48 -24.77
CA SER A 320 -9.08 -25.31 -25.33
C SER A 320 -9.26 -24.00 -26.13
N ASP A 321 -8.46 -22.99 -25.80
CA ASP A 321 -8.62 -21.62 -26.30
C ASP A 321 -7.78 -21.33 -27.57
N SER A 322 -6.97 -22.29 -28.04
CA SER A 322 -6.07 -22.12 -29.18
C SER A 322 -5.96 -23.40 -29.99
N ASN A 323 -6.13 -23.28 -31.31
CA ASN A 323 -5.88 -24.38 -32.25
C ASN A 323 -4.38 -24.69 -32.42
N ASN A 324 -3.49 -23.77 -32.05
CA ASN A 324 -2.04 -23.96 -32.13
C ASN A 324 -1.46 -24.40 -30.78
N PRO A 325 -0.47 -25.31 -30.77
CA PRO A 325 0.24 -25.68 -29.56
C PRO A 325 0.92 -24.48 -28.91
N VAL A 326 0.75 -24.33 -27.59
CA VAL A 326 1.49 -23.37 -26.77
C VAL A 326 2.80 -24.01 -26.34
N GLU A 327 3.92 -23.31 -26.53
CA GLU A 327 5.24 -23.75 -26.09
C GLU A 327 5.66 -23.01 -24.81
N LEU A 328 6.07 -23.77 -23.79
CA LEU A 328 6.48 -23.26 -22.48
C LEU A 328 7.91 -23.71 -22.17
N SER A 329 8.79 -22.74 -21.86
CA SER A 329 10.13 -23.02 -21.37
C SER A 329 10.10 -23.50 -19.92
N ILE A 330 10.71 -24.66 -19.66
CA ILE A 330 10.89 -25.16 -18.29
C ILE A 330 12.01 -24.37 -17.63
N ALA A 331 11.78 -23.93 -16.40
CA ALA A 331 12.73 -23.10 -15.68
C ALA A 331 12.99 -23.66 -14.29
N ALA A 332 14.26 -23.70 -13.91
CA ALA A 332 14.67 -24.03 -12.55
C ALA A 332 14.68 -22.74 -11.70
N PRO A 333 14.08 -22.76 -10.50
CA PRO A 333 14.22 -21.64 -9.58
C PRO A 333 15.69 -21.51 -9.16
N SER A 334 16.19 -20.28 -9.19
CA SER A 334 17.53 -19.89 -8.75
C SER A 334 17.39 -18.66 -7.84
N PRO A 335 17.21 -18.86 -6.52
CA PRO A 335 17.08 -17.75 -5.60
C PRO A 335 18.41 -17.03 -5.46
N MET A 336 18.38 -15.71 -5.58
CA MET A 336 19.49 -14.82 -5.31
C MET A 336 19.14 -13.95 -4.11
N GLN A 337 20.00 -13.97 -3.10
CA GLN A 337 19.81 -13.22 -1.86
C GLN A 337 20.96 -12.24 -1.68
N ILE A 338 20.63 -10.95 -1.49
CA ILE A 338 21.60 -9.90 -1.20
C ILE A 338 21.38 -9.46 0.25
N GLY A 339 22.43 -9.62 1.07
CA GLY A 339 22.40 -9.40 2.52
C GLY A 339 22.99 -10.59 3.29
N ARG A 340 22.93 -10.56 4.62
CA ARG A 340 23.34 -11.72 5.43
C ARG A 340 22.29 -12.81 5.29
N ARG A 341 22.65 -13.96 4.72
CA ARG A 341 21.87 -15.20 4.76
C ARG A 341 21.78 -15.66 6.23
N ARG A 342 20.65 -15.40 6.89
CA ARG A 342 20.41 -15.85 8.26
C ARG A 342 19.61 -17.16 8.27
N GLU A 343 19.81 -17.96 9.31
CA GLU A 343 18.84 -19.00 9.67
C GLU A 343 17.51 -18.33 10.04
N LYS A 344 16.38 -19.02 9.80
CA LYS A 344 15.03 -18.50 10.07
C LYS A 344 14.93 -17.97 11.51
N GLU A 345 14.61 -16.69 11.67
CA GLU A 345 14.44 -16.06 12.99
C GLU A 345 12.97 -16.12 13.45
N TYR A 346 12.72 -15.90 14.75
CA TYR A 346 11.34 -15.82 15.26
C TYR A 346 10.52 -14.74 14.53
N ARG A 347 11.18 -13.68 14.04
CA ARG A 347 10.56 -12.59 13.29
C ARG A 347 10.00 -13.04 11.95
N ASP A 348 10.64 -14.01 11.31
CA ASP A 348 10.14 -14.59 10.06
C ASP A 348 8.83 -15.34 10.31
N HIS A 349 8.73 -16.06 11.42
CA HIS A 349 7.49 -16.72 11.85
C HIS A 349 6.35 -15.71 12.08
N ILE A 350 6.64 -14.58 12.74
CA ILE A 350 5.66 -13.51 12.92
C ILE A 350 5.26 -12.92 11.56
N ARG A 351 6.23 -12.62 10.70
CA ARG A 351 6.01 -12.03 9.37
C ARG A 351 5.13 -12.92 8.49
N TRP A 352 5.43 -14.22 8.42
CA TRP A 352 4.62 -15.19 7.69
C TRP A 352 3.19 -15.22 8.22
N ARG A 353 3.00 -15.36 9.53
CA ARG A 353 1.65 -15.32 10.14
C ARG A 353 0.92 -14.00 9.82
N THR A 354 1.58 -12.85 9.88
CA THR A 354 0.96 -11.55 9.55
C THR A 354 0.59 -11.44 8.08
N GLN A 355 1.44 -11.91 7.15
CA GLN A 355 1.10 -11.98 5.72
C GLN A 355 -0.05 -12.93 5.45
N GLU A 356 -0.10 -14.06 6.16
CA GLU A 356 -1.17 -15.04 6.07
C GLU A 356 -2.49 -14.51 6.65
N ASN A 357 -2.45 -13.75 7.74
CA ASN A 357 -3.64 -13.16 8.37
C ASN A 357 -4.21 -11.97 7.58
N LYS A 358 -3.44 -11.33 6.70
CA LYS A 358 -3.92 -10.26 5.79
C LYS A 358 -4.74 -10.82 4.62
N ILE A 359 -5.74 -11.65 4.91
CA ILE A 359 -6.77 -12.03 3.94
C ILE A 359 -7.87 -10.98 4.05
N ILE A 360 -8.11 -10.23 2.96
CA ILE A 360 -9.24 -9.29 2.65
C ILE A 360 -8.83 -7.87 2.21
N THR A 361 -7.59 -7.39 2.38
CA THR A 361 -7.25 -5.98 1.98
C THR A 361 -6.41 -5.83 0.71
N ASN A 362 -5.92 -6.91 0.10
CA ASN A 362 -5.14 -6.86 -1.14
C ASN A 362 -6.00 -7.26 -2.34
N SER A 363 -6.07 -6.39 -3.35
CA SER A 363 -6.80 -6.57 -4.62
C SER A 363 -6.41 -7.80 -5.44
N GLY A 364 -5.35 -8.53 -5.05
CA GLY A 364 -4.88 -9.73 -5.72
C GLY A 364 -5.48 -11.05 -5.26
N ASP A 365 -6.28 -11.10 -4.18
CA ASP A 365 -6.72 -12.36 -3.54
C ASP A 365 -8.17 -12.77 -3.82
N TYR A 366 -8.88 -11.99 -4.64
CA TYR A 366 -10.18 -12.35 -5.20
C TYR A 366 -10.28 -11.91 -6.67
N LEU A 367 -11.17 -12.55 -7.41
CA LEU A 367 -11.54 -12.19 -8.78
C LEU A 367 -13.04 -12.42 -8.94
N VAL A 368 -13.76 -11.40 -9.40
CA VAL A 368 -15.17 -11.50 -9.79
C VAL A 368 -15.20 -11.64 -11.30
N LEU A 369 -15.91 -12.65 -11.79
CA LEU A 369 -16.00 -12.97 -13.22
C LEU A 369 -17.44 -12.80 -13.69
N GLN A 370 -17.61 -12.14 -14.82
CA GLN A 370 -18.84 -12.04 -15.61
C GLN A 370 -18.92 -13.16 -16.66
N PRO A 371 -20.11 -13.41 -17.24
CA PRO A 371 -20.26 -14.35 -18.35
C PRO A 371 -19.36 -13.97 -19.54
N GLY A 372 -18.56 -14.93 -20.04
CA GLY A 372 -17.63 -14.75 -21.16
C GLY A 372 -16.15 -14.59 -20.74
N GLU A 373 -15.84 -14.44 -19.46
CA GLU A 373 -14.50 -14.08 -18.96
C GLU A 373 -13.60 -15.31 -18.65
N ARG A 374 -13.75 -16.42 -19.39
CA ARG A 374 -12.96 -17.65 -19.15
C ARG A 374 -11.46 -17.40 -19.21
N LYS A 375 -11.01 -16.62 -20.20
CA LYS A 375 -9.59 -16.30 -20.39
C LYS A 375 -9.01 -15.55 -19.20
N GLU A 376 -9.79 -14.66 -18.59
CA GLU A 376 -9.38 -13.91 -17.41
C GLU A 376 -9.26 -14.83 -16.18
N ALA A 377 -10.23 -15.72 -15.99
CA ALA A 377 -10.22 -16.73 -14.93
C ALA A 377 -8.96 -17.62 -15.00
N LEU A 378 -8.65 -18.14 -16.19
CA LEU A 378 -7.46 -18.98 -16.41
C LEU A 378 -6.17 -18.16 -16.23
N THR A 379 -6.13 -16.92 -16.72
CA THR A 379 -4.97 -16.03 -16.54
C THR A 379 -4.70 -15.76 -15.06
N PHE A 380 -5.76 -15.55 -14.28
CA PHE A 380 -5.65 -15.38 -12.82
C PHE A 380 -5.06 -16.61 -12.15
N ILE A 381 -5.60 -17.80 -12.43
CA ILE A 381 -5.10 -19.07 -11.89
C ILE A 381 -3.62 -19.29 -12.27
N ARG A 382 -3.30 -19.15 -13.56
CA ARG A 382 -1.92 -19.32 -14.08
C ARG A 382 -0.95 -18.33 -13.44
N ARG A 383 -1.37 -17.09 -13.21
CA ARG A 383 -0.56 -16.09 -12.47
C ARG A 383 -0.31 -16.53 -11.03
N LYS A 384 -1.30 -17.11 -10.36
CA LYS A 384 -1.13 -17.63 -8.99
C LYS A 384 -0.15 -18.79 -8.93
N LEU A 385 -0.19 -19.72 -9.90
CA LEU A 385 0.78 -20.80 -10.01
C LEU A 385 2.22 -20.29 -10.16
N ARG A 386 2.45 -19.21 -10.92
CA ARG A 386 3.78 -18.61 -11.13
C ARG A 386 4.27 -17.76 -9.97
N SER A 387 3.36 -17.26 -9.13
CA SER A 387 3.69 -16.28 -8.09
C SER A 387 4.31 -16.88 -6.83
N VAL A 388 4.40 -18.21 -6.70
CA VAL A 388 4.91 -18.85 -5.49
C VAL A 388 6.10 -19.73 -5.78
N SER A 389 7.22 -19.45 -5.11
CA SER A 389 8.55 -19.96 -5.45
C SER A 389 8.94 -21.27 -4.76
N GLU A 390 8.18 -21.73 -3.75
CA GLU A 390 8.52 -22.91 -2.93
C GLU A 390 7.28 -23.74 -2.58
N MET A 391 6.80 -24.52 -3.55
CA MET A 391 5.65 -25.41 -3.38
C MET A 391 6.10 -26.86 -3.36
N GLU A 392 5.65 -27.61 -2.36
CA GLU A 392 5.80 -29.06 -2.32
C GLU A 392 4.92 -29.71 -3.38
N GLU A 393 3.68 -29.23 -3.53
CA GLU A 393 2.69 -29.80 -4.43
C GLU A 393 1.54 -28.83 -4.72
N ILE A 394 0.85 -29.07 -5.83
CA ILE A 394 -0.37 -28.35 -6.22
C ILE A 394 -1.51 -29.35 -6.33
N CYS A 395 -2.59 -29.11 -5.58
CA CYS A 395 -3.76 -29.95 -5.60
C CYS A 395 -4.93 -29.26 -6.29
N LEU A 396 -5.64 -30.00 -7.16
CA LEU A 396 -6.85 -29.54 -7.82
C LEU A 396 -8.01 -30.48 -7.49
N TRP A 397 -9.02 -29.94 -6.85
CA TRP A 397 -10.18 -30.67 -6.35
C TRP A 397 -11.42 -30.15 -7.05
N ASP A 398 -12.01 -30.92 -7.98
CA ASP A 398 -13.23 -30.52 -8.70
C ASP A 398 -14.00 -31.76 -9.21
N PRO A 399 -15.30 -31.92 -8.87
CA PRO A 399 -16.07 -33.11 -9.22
C PRO A 399 -16.26 -33.30 -10.74
N TYR A 400 -16.09 -32.25 -11.54
CA TYR A 400 -16.22 -32.28 -13.01
C TYR A 400 -14.88 -32.10 -13.72
N LEU A 401 -13.75 -32.32 -13.03
CA LEU A 401 -12.43 -32.14 -13.62
C LEU A 401 -12.14 -33.20 -14.71
N ASN A 402 -11.70 -32.75 -15.88
CA ASN A 402 -11.20 -33.60 -16.97
C ASN A 402 -9.74 -33.26 -17.37
N THR A 403 -9.15 -34.02 -18.29
CA THR A 403 -7.77 -33.80 -18.74
C THR A 403 -7.55 -32.44 -19.40
N GLN A 404 -8.51 -31.94 -20.20
CA GLN A 404 -8.38 -30.62 -20.84
C GLN A 404 -8.32 -29.52 -19.78
N ASP A 405 -9.16 -29.60 -18.75
CA ASP A 405 -9.18 -28.67 -17.62
C ASP A 405 -7.83 -28.64 -16.88
N ILE A 406 -7.22 -29.80 -16.67
CA ILE A 406 -5.89 -29.92 -16.03
C ILE A 406 -4.82 -29.22 -16.90
N ILE A 407 -4.87 -29.39 -18.23
CA ILE A 407 -3.90 -28.79 -19.15
C ILE A 407 -4.11 -27.27 -19.28
N ASP A 408 -5.36 -26.82 -19.36
CA ASP A 408 -5.68 -25.39 -19.44
C ASP A 408 -5.27 -24.64 -18.16
N THR A 409 -5.12 -25.34 -17.03
CA THR A 409 -4.79 -24.75 -15.73
C THR A 409 -3.36 -25.04 -15.28
N LEU A 410 -3.06 -26.28 -14.88
CA LEU A 410 -1.86 -26.66 -14.14
C LEU A 410 -0.61 -26.74 -15.02
N TYR A 411 -0.73 -27.08 -16.30
CA TYR A 411 0.42 -27.28 -17.19
C TYR A 411 1.21 -26.00 -17.51
N PHE A 412 0.74 -24.84 -17.05
CA PHE A 412 1.43 -23.55 -17.12
C PHE A 412 2.45 -23.31 -15.99
N GLU A 413 2.49 -24.20 -15.01
CA GLU A 413 3.54 -24.31 -13.99
C GLU A 413 4.82 -24.87 -14.65
N THR A 414 5.96 -24.20 -14.48
CA THR A 414 7.20 -24.48 -15.25
C THR A 414 8.38 -24.96 -14.40
N THR A 415 8.19 -25.13 -13.09
CA THR A 415 9.24 -25.49 -12.12
C THR A 415 9.27 -26.97 -11.78
N GLY A 416 8.23 -27.74 -12.14
CA GLY A 416 8.18 -29.19 -12.00
C GLY A 416 7.56 -29.67 -10.68
N VAL A 417 6.75 -28.83 -10.04
CA VAL A 417 6.02 -29.17 -8.82
C VAL A 417 5.01 -30.28 -9.10
N PRO A 418 4.89 -31.32 -8.24
CA PRO A 418 3.96 -32.42 -8.45
C PRO A 418 2.49 -32.00 -8.27
N PHE A 419 1.60 -32.60 -9.05
CA PHE A 419 0.17 -32.34 -9.03
C PHE A 419 -0.65 -33.51 -8.47
N ARG A 420 -1.65 -33.20 -7.63
CA ARG A 420 -2.66 -34.15 -7.16
C ARG A 420 -4.06 -33.70 -7.57
N CYS A 421 -4.70 -34.46 -8.44
CA CYS A 421 -6.00 -34.11 -9.00
C CYS A 421 -7.09 -35.09 -8.57
N ILE A 422 -8.24 -34.60 -8.11
CA ILE A 422 -9.42 -35.42 -7.77
C ILE A 422 -10.63 -35.00 -8.61
N THR A 423 -11.26 -35.97 -9.26
CA THR A 423 -12.55 -35.84 -9.96
C THR A 423 -13.60 -36.82 -9.43
N SER A 424 -14.83 -36.74 -9.93
CA SER A 424 -15.90 -37.71 -9.65
C SER A 424 -16.42 -38.38 -10.93
N LEU A 425 -16.67 -39.70 -10.86
CA LEU A 425 -17.25 -40.46 -11.95
C LEU A 425 -18.62 -39.92 -12.37
N LYS A 426 -19.41 -39.42 -11.40
CA LYS A 426 -20.71 -38.81 -11.69
C LYS A 426 -20.55 -37.53 -12.52
N GLY A 427 -19.54 -36.73 -12.20
CA GLY A 427 -19.26 -35.49 -12.94
C GLY A 427 -18.77 -35.75 -14.36
N LEU A 428 -17.80 -36.66 -14.52
CA LEU A 428 -17.29 -37.05 -15.84
C LEU A 428 -18.36 -37.67 -16.74
N LYS A 429 -19.23 -38.53 -16.20
CA LYS A 429 -20.37 -39.07 -16.96
C LYS A 429 -21.29 -37.98 -17.49
N LYS A 430 -21.54 -36.94 -16.69
CA LYS A 430 -22.40 -35.81 -17.09
C LYS A 430 -21.77 -35.02 -18.24
N LEU A 431 -20.46 -34.79 -18.20
CA LEU A 431 -19.75 -34.11 -19.29
C LEU A 431 -19.83 -34.91 -20.60
N ILE A 432 -19.54 -36.20 -20.56
CA ILE A 432 -19.59 -37.07 -21.74
C ILE A 432 -21.01 -37.13 -22.33
N GLN A 433 -22.03 -37.15 -21.48
CA GLN A 433 -23.43 -37.13 -21.92
C GLN A 433 -23.81 -35.80 -22.60
N LEU A 434 -23.30 -34.68 -22.12
CA LEU A 434 -23.52 -33.37 -22.74
C LEU A 434 -22.82 -33.25 -24.10
N GLU A 435 -21.60 -33.80 -24.22
CA GLU A 435 -20.85 -33.83 -25.48
C GLU A 435 -21.46 -34.79 -26.52
N SER A 436 -22.15 -35.84 -26.06
CA SER A 436 -22.76 -36.86 -26.93
C SER A 436 -24.21 -36.54 -27.32
N ALA A 437 -24.78 -35.43 -26.84
CA ALA A 437 -26.17 -35.06 -27.11
C ALA A 437 -26.46 -34.75 -28.59
N ASP A 438 -25.41 -34.51 -29.39
CA ASP A 438 -25.48 -34.24 -30.83
C ASP A 438 -25.41 -35.51 -31.71
N VAL A 439 -25.32 -36.72 -31.13
CA VAL A 439 -25.24 -37.99 -31.88
C VAL A 439 -26.45 -38.87 -31.55
N PRO A 440 -27.38 -39.13 -32.50
CA PRO A 440 -28.67 -39.75 -32.20
C PRO A 440 -28.66 -41.22 -31.77
N ASP A 441 -27.53 -41.92 -31.78
CA ASP A 441 -27.54 -43.37 -31.62
C ASP A 441 -26.31 -43.92 -30.87
N LYS A 442 -26.61 -44.71 -29.81
CA LYS A 442 -25.74 -45.43 -28.85
C LYS A 442 -25.61 -44.82 -27.45
N ARG A 443 -26.61 -45.08 -26.60
CA ARG A 443 -26.45 -45.11 -25.13
C ARG A 443 -25.62 -46.32 -24.69
N THR A 444 -24.33 -46.36 -25.01
CA THR A 444 -23.42 -47.33 -24.38
C THR A 444 -23.17 -46.88 -22.94
N PRO A 445 -23.32 -47.74 -21.92
CA PRO A 445 -23.05 -47.36 -20.54
C PRO A 445 -21.58 -46.95 -20.40
N VAL A 446 -21.34 -45.70 -20.01
CA VAL A 446 -19.99 -45.18 -19.77
C VAL A 446 -19.46 -45.82 -18.49
N THR A 447 -18.52 -46.76 -18.64
CA THR A 447 -17.82 -47.42 -17.53
C THR A 447 -16.61 -46.60 -17.07
N PHE A 448 -16.13 -46.86 -15.85
CA PHE A 448 -14.93 -46.22 -15.32
C PHE A 448 -13.70 -46.50 -16.21
N GLU A 449 -13.53 -47.74 -16.69
CA GLU A 449 -12.41 -48.12 -17.56
C GLU A 449 -12.40 -47.34 -18.89
N LYS A 450 -13.57 -47.11 -19.50
CA LYS A 450 -13.67 -46.31 -20.72
C LYS A 450 -13.31 -44.84 -20.46
N ILE A 451 -13.74 -44.29 -19.33
CA ILE A 451 -13.34 -42.95 -18.91
C ILE A 451 -11.84 -42.88 -18.69
N LYS A 452 -11.28 -43.84 -17.95
CA LYS A 452 -9.84 -43.93 -17.70
C LYS A 452 -9.06 -43.92 -19.00
N GLN A 453 -9.39 -44.83 -19.92
CA GLN A 453 -8.74 -44.90 -21.24
C GLN A 453 -8.86 -43.59 -22.02
N ASN A 454 -10.04 -42.96 -22.04
CA ASN A 454 -10.24 -41.68 -22.72
C ASN A 454 -9.35 -40.58 -22.12
N GLN A 455 -9.36 -40.41 -20.80
CA GLN A 455 -8.57 -39.37 -20.13
C GLN A 455 -7.05 -39.61 -20.30
N THR A 456 -6.59 -40.86 -20.24
CA THR A 456 -5.19 -41.25 -20.49
C THR A 456 -4.78 -41.01 -21.94
N ASN A 457 -5.66 -41.26 -22.90
CA ASN A 457 -5.37 -40.94 -24.32
C ASN A 457 -5.33 -39.43 -24.53
N SER A 458 -6.27 -38.68 -23.96
CA SER A 458 -6.29 -37.22 -24.04
C SER A 458 -4.99 -36.59 -23.54
N VAL A 459 -4.44 -37.05 -22.41
CA VAL A 459 -3.23 -36.42 -21.84
C VAL A 459 -1.99 -36.65 -22.71
N ARG A 460 -1.97 -37.74 -23.47
CA ARG A 460 -0.91 -38.04 -24.45
C ARG A 460 -1.04 -37.21 -25.73
N CYS A 461 -2.26 -36.97 -26.19
CA CYS A 461 -2.51 -36.20 -27.41
C CYS A 461 -2.35 -34.70 -27.18
N LEU A 462 -2.70 -34.21 -25.99
CA LEU A 462 -2.74 -32.77 -25.70
C LEU A 462 -1.38 -32.21 -25.26
N SER A 463 -0.38 -33.03 -24.90
CA SER A 463 0.94 -32.54 -24.50
C SER A 463 2.07 -33.56 -24.67
N ASN A 464 3.32 -33.07 -24.82
CA ASN A 464 4.53 -33.90 -24.67
C ASN A 464 4.85 -34.23 -23.20
N ASN A 465 4.11 -33.68 -22.23
CA ASN A 465 4.21 -33.96 -20.79
C ASN A 465 5.60 -33.71 -20.17
N LEU A 466 6.42 -32.88 -20.81
CA LEU A 466 7.79 -32.61 -20.37
C LEU A 466 7.81 -31.92 -19.00
N GLY A 467 8.52 -32.51 -18.03
CA GLY A 467 8.66 -31.96 -16.68
C GLY A 467 7.37 -31.97 -15.86
N VAL A 468 6.38 -32.80 -16.20
CA VAL A 468 5.12 -32.92 -15.45
C VAL A 468 5.15 -34.16 -14.56
N GLN A 469 4.83 -33.98 -13.28
CA GLN A 469 4.55 -35.06 -12.34
C GLN A 469 3.10 -34.91 -11.87
N ILE A 470 2.23 -35.89 -12.13
CA ILE A 470 0.82 -35.78 -11.77
C ILE A 470 0.23 -37.15 -11.44
N GLU A 471 -0.54 -37.20 -10.37
CA GLU A 471 -1.47 -38.30 -10.09
C GLU A 471 -2.92 -37.80 -10.21
N PHE A 472 -3.72 -38.45 -11.06
CA PHE A 472 -5.13 -38.14 -11.25
C PHE A 472 -6.01 -39.29 -10.75
N ARG A 473 -6.88 -38.99 -9.77
CA ARG A 473 -7.77 -39.96 -9.13
C ARG A 473 -9.24 -39.58 -9.30
N CYS A 474 -10.10 -40.60 -9.33
CA CYS A 474 -11.53 -40.46 -9.55
C CYS A 474 -12.31 -41.13 -8.42
N GLN A 475 -13.21 -40.37 -7.82
CA GLN A 475 -14.17 -40.85 -6.83
C GLN A 475 -15.29 -41.62 -7.53
N HIS A 476 -15.51 -42.88 -7.13
CA HIS A 476 -16.61 -43.70 -7.63
C HIS A 476 -16.99 -44.84 -6.67
N SER A 477 -18.20 -45.37 -6.84
CA SER A 477 -18.68 -46.54 -6.10
C SER A 477 -18.51 -46.37 -4.58
N ARG A 478 -17.82 -47.30 -3.91
CA ARG A 478 -17.51 -47.27 -2.46
C ARG A 478 -16.23 -46.52 -2.10
N TYR A 479 -15.53 -45.96 -3.08
CA TYR A 479 -14.24 -45.30 -2.87
C TYR A 479 -14.43 -43.80 -2.68
N GLY A 480 -13.98 -43.30 -1.53
CA GLY A 480 -14.19 -41.91 -1.11
C GLY A 480 -15.65 -41.58 -0.83
N TYR A 481 -15.95 -40.28 -0.70
CA TYR A 481 -17.30 -39.76 -0.50
C TYR A 481 -17.66 -38.75 -1.61
N PRO A 482 -18.94 -38.60 -1.97
CA PRO A 482 -19.38 -37.58 -2.91
C PRO A 482 -19.01 -36.18 -2.42
N PHE A 483 -18.58 -35.32 -3.34
CA PHE A 483 -18.20 -33.95 -3.04
C PHE A 483 -18.67 -32.99 -4.14
N HIS A 484 -18.87 -31.73 -3.76
CA HIS A 484 -19.25 -30.65 -4.66
C HIS A 484 -18.24 -29.51 -4.67
N ASP A 485 -17.27 -29.50 -3.76
CA ASP A 485 -16.38 -28.38 -3.60
C ASP A 485 -15.37 -28.26 -4.75
N ARG A 486 -14.93 -27.03 -5.03
CA ARG A 486 -13.93 -26.72 -6.06
C ARG A 486 -12.81 -25.87 -5.47
N PHE A 487 -11.64 -26.47 -5.37
CA PHE A 487 -10.48 -25.82 -4.78
C PHE A 487 -9.23 -26.00 -5.62
N LEU A 488 -8.46 -24.93 -5.74
CA LEU A 488 -7.04 -24.97 -6.06
C LEU A 488 -6.26 -24.79 -4.76
N ILE A 489 -5.36 -25.71 -4.46
CA ILE A 489 -4.59 -25.72 -3.22
C ILE A 489 -3.10 -25.74 -3.57
N LEU A 490 -2.36 -24.76 -3.08
CA LEU A 490 -0.91 -24.67 -3.22
C LEU A 490 -0.31 -25.01 -1.86
N VAL A 491 0.46 -26.10 -1.78
CA VAL A 491 1.02 -26.61 -0.53
C VAL A 491 2.51 -26.25 -0.47
N PRO A 492 2.94 -25.45 0.52
CA PRO A 492 4.34 -25.04 0.65
C PRO A 492 5.21 -26.21 1.15
N HIS A 493 6.51 -26.18 0.84
CA HIS A 493 7.49 -27.13 1.39
C HIS A 493 7.69 -27.02 2.91
N ASP A 494 7.49 -25.82 3.47
CA ASP A 494 7.55 -25.62 4.92
C ASP A 494 6.21 -26.00 5.55
N GLU A 495 6.16 -27.11 6.29
CA GLU A 495 4.95 -27.57 7.00
C GLU A 495 4.38 -26.51 7.97
N LYS A 496 5.23 -25.59 8.46
CA LYS A 496 4.81 -24.49 9.35
C LYS A 496 4.07 -23.38 8.59
N ALA A 497 4.33 -23.20 7.30
CA ALA A 497 3.60 -22.23 6.48
C ALA A 497 2.15 -22.69 6.24
N LEU A 498 1.23 -21.75 6.08
CA LEU A 498 -0.15 -22.04 5.70
C LEU A 498 -0.22 -22.38 4.21
N PRO A 499 -1.01 -23.41 3.82
CA PRO A 499 -1.32 -23.64 2.42
C PRO A 499 -2.13 -22.47 1.87
N ILE A 500 -2.00 -22.21 0.57
CA ILE A 500 -2.81 -21.21 -0.13
C ILE A 500 -3.96 -21.94 -0.81
N VAL A 501 -5.19 -21.63 -0.42
CA VAL A 501 -6.39 -22.27 -0.98
C VAL A 501 -7.27 -21.23 -1.65
N TYR A 502 -7.60 -21.46 -2.91
CA TYR A 502 -8.59 -20.69 -3.66
C TYR A 502 -9.86 -21.53 -3.85
N SER A 503 -10.99 -21.01 -3.38
CA SER A 503 -12.31 -21.46 -3.76
C SER A 503 -12.61 -20.96 -5.17
N LEU A 504 -12.90 -21.87 -6.10
CA LEU A 504 -13.05 -21.51 -7.52
C LEU A 504 -14.44 -21.00 -7.88
N GLY A 505 -15.46 -21.24 -7.04
CA GLY A 505 -16.85 -20.79 -7.27
C GLY A 505 -17.59 -21.54 -8.40
N ALA A 506 -16.87 -22.03 -9.40
CA ALA A 506 -17.35 -22.90 -10.47
C ALA A 506 -16.34 -24.02 -10.74
N SER A 507 -16.77 -25.06 -11.47
CA SER A 507 -15.85 -26.08 -11.98
C SER A 507 -14.95 -25.51 -13.07
N VAL A 508 -13.75 -26.07 -13.24
CA VAL A 508 -12.72 -25.57 -14.16
C VAL A 508 -13.24 -25.45 -15.59
N ASN A 509 -14.01 -26.44 -16.06
CA ASN A 509 -14.67 -26.43 -17.36
C ASN A 509 -15.74 -25.33 -17.56
N SER A 510 -16.15 -24.67 -16.47
CA SER A 510 -17.22 -23.67 -16.44
C SER A 510 -16.74 -22.30 -15.95
N LEU A 511 -15.45 -22.18 -15.61
CA LEU A 511 -14.84 -20.89 -15.26
C LEU A 511 -15.09 -19.87 -16.36
N GLY A 512 -15.58 -18.71 -15.95
CA GLY A 512 -15.91 -17.56 -16.77
C GLY A 512 -17.11 -17.75 -17.71
N LYS A 513 -17.87 -18.85 -17.64
CA LYS A 513 -19.09 -19.02 -18.47
C LYS A 513 -20.29 -18.28 -17.89
N LEU A 514 -20.36 -18.19 -16.57
CA LEU A 514 -21.41 -17.50 -15.82
C LEU A 514 -20.78 -16.62 -14.73
N HIS A 515 -21.59 -15.76 -14.13
CA HIS A 515 -21.15 -14.97 -12.99
C HIS A 515 -20.75 -15.87 -11.81
N HIS A 516 -19.51 -15.72 -11.33
CA HIS A 516 -18.98 -16.41 -10.15
C HIS A 516 -17.72 -15.68 -9.67
N LEU A 517 -17.18 -16.11 -8.53
CA LEU A 517 -15.97 -15.54 -7.95
C LEU A 517 -14.94 -16.63 -7.64
N ILE A 518 -13.67 -16.27 -7.79
CA ILE A 518 -12.52 -17.01 -7.26
C ILE A 518 -12.02 -16.23 -6.05
N GLN A 519 -11.88 -16.88 -4.90
CA GLN A 519 -11.42 -16.20 -3.68
C GLN A 519 -10.50 -17.06 -2.83
N LYS A 520 -9.51 -16.42 -2.20
CA LYS A 520 -8.66 -17.07 -1.19
C LYS A 520 -9.47 -17.38 0.07
N VAL A 521 -9.30 -18.59 0.62
CA VAL A 521 -10.04 -19.07 1.80
C VAL A 521 -9.28 -18.71 3.08
N THR A 522 -10.02 -18.33 4.13
CA THR A 522 -9.48 -17.91 5.44
C THR A 522 -8.95 -19.06 6.29
N ASN A 523 -9.46 -20.29 6.12
CA ASN A 523 -9.07 -21.48 6.88
C ASN A 523 -8.49 -22.59 5.97
N PRO A 524 -7.33 -22.37 5.34
CA PRO A 524 -6.83 -23.25 4.28
C PRO A 524 -6.38 -24.64 4.79
N ARG A 525 -5.91 -24.77 6.04
CA ARG A 525 -5.52 -26.07 6.63
C ARG A 525 -6.68 -27.06 6.72
N VAL A 526 -7.90 -26.57 7.01
CA VAL A 526 -9.09 -27.43 7.09
C VAL A 526 -9.40 -28.02 5.71
N ILE A 527 -9.28 -27.20 4.65
CA ILE A 527 -9.51 -27.64 3.28
C ILE A 527 -8.45 -28.64 2.83
N LEU A 528 -7.16 -28.36 3.09
CA LEU A 528 -6.08 -29.31 2.76
C LEU A 528 -6.24 -30.63 3.51
N ARG A 529 -6.64 -30.62 4.79
CA ARG A 529 -6.91 -31.85 5.55
C ARG A 529 -8.05 -32.65 4.95
N ASN A 530 -9.14 -32.00 4.53
CA ASN A 530 -10.26 -32.67 3.88
C ASN A 530 -9.87 -33.25 2.51
N PHE A 531 -9.08 -32.51 1.73
CA PHE A 531 -8.50 -33.00 0.49
C PHE A 531 -7.66 -34.26 0.73
N ASN A 532 -6.73 -34.21 1.69
CA ASN A 532 -5.89 -35.35 2.06
C ASN A 532 -6.69 -36.55 2.55
N SER A 533 -7.74 -36.33 3.34
CA SER A 533 -8.65 -37.40 3.78
C SER A 533 -9.32 -38.09 2.60
N LEU A 534 -9.85 -37.33 1.63
CA LEU A 534 -10.44 -37.90 0.43
C LEU A 534 -9.39 -38.59 -0.45
N TRP A 535 -8.23 -37.97 -0.64
CA TRP A 535 -7.10 -38.51 -1.40
C TRP A 535 -6.70 -39.90 -0.89
N ASN A 536 -6.57 -40.04 0.43
CA ASN A 536 -6.21 -41.29 1.09
C ASN A 536 -7.27 -42.38 0.90
N ASN A 537 -8.56 -42.02 0.93
CA ASN A 537 -9.66 -42.94 0.64
C ASN A 537 -9.68 -43.40 -0.84
N LEU A 538 -9.03 -42.64 -1.73
CA LEU A 538 -8.87 -42.95 -3.16
C LEU A 538 -7.51 -43.59 -3.48
N SER A 539 -6.73 -44.00 -2.48
CA SER A 539 -5.44 -44.71 -2.66
C SER A 539 -5.50 -46.06 -3.38
N PRO A 540 -6.61 -46.82 -3.37
CA PRO A 540 -6.68 -48.06 -4.16
C PRO A 540 -6.44 -47.80 -5.66
N LYS A 541 -5.69 -48.71 -6.32
CA LYS A 541 -5.34 -48.59 -7.76
C LYS A 541 -6.57 -48.46 -8.67
N GLN A 542 -7.73 -48.95 -8.23
CA GLN A 542 -8.98 -48.85 -8.97
C GLN A 542 -9.47 -47.41 -9.13
N CYS A 543 -9.06 -46.47 -8.27
CA CYS A 543 -9.46 -45.06 -8.38
C CYS A 543 -8.51 -44.24 -9.26
N ARG A 544 -7.35 -44.80 -9.65
CA ARG A 544 -6.36 -44.10 -10.45
C ARG A 544 -6.79 -44.03 -11.92
N VAL A 545 -6.89 -42.80 -12.41
CA VAL A 545 -7.11 -42.50 -13.83
C VAL A 545 -5.78 -42.59 -14.57
N PHE A 546 -4.81 -41.75 -14.20
CA PHE A 546 -3.43 -41.86 -14.69
C PHE A 546 -2.40 -41.33 -13.68
N LEU A 547 -1.15 -41.72 -13.87
CA LEU A 547 0.05 -41.30 -13.15
C LEU A 547 1.18 -41.01 -14.15
N LEU A 548 1.68 -39.79 -14.19
CA LEU A 548 2.83 -39.41 -15.01
C LEU A 548 4.07 -39.22 -14.12
N PRO A 549 5.26 -39.68 -14.55
CA PRO A 549 5.58 -40.20 -15.89
C PRO A 549 5.36 -41.71 -16.10
N ASP A 550 4.90 -42.46 -15.10
CA ASP A 550 4.86 -43.93 -15.13
C ASP A 550 3.99 -44.50 -16.27
N ASP A 551 2.80 -43.93 -16.50
CA ASP A 551 1.87 -44.38 -17.56
C ASP A 551 2.35 -44.01 -18.98
N LEU A 552 3.46 -43.27 -19.12
CA LEU A 552 4.15 -43.08 -20.41
C LEU A 552 5.19 -44.18 -20.68
N ARG A 553 5.69 -44.87 -19.64
CA ARG A 553 6.74 -45.89 -19.77
C ARG A 553 6.20 -47.29 -20.04
N SER A 554 4.96 -47.60 -19.63
CA SER A 554 4.36 -48.93 -19.69
C SER A 554 3.90 -49.41 -21.09
N LEU A 555 4.35 -48.75 -22.17
CA LEU A 555 3.94 -49.00 -23.57
C LEU A 555 5.08 -48.82 -24.58
N LYS A 556 6.34 -48.78 -24.13
CA LYS A 556 7.51 -48.94 -25.01
C LYS A 556 7.90 -50.41 -25.12
#